data_AF-A0A0F8DFN9-F1
#
_entry.id   AF-A0A0F8DFN9-F1
#
_cell.length_a   1.000
_cell.length_b   1.000
_cell.length_c   1.000
_cell.angle_alpha   90.00
_cell.angle_beta   90.00
_cell.angle_gamma   90.00
#
_symmetry.space_group_name_H-M   'P 1'
#
loop_
_entity.id
_entity.type
_entity.pdbx_description
1 polymer ?
#
loop_
_entity_poly.entity_id
_entity_poly.type
_entity_poly.pdbx_seq_one_letter_code
_entity_poly.pdbx_strand_id
1 'polypeptide(L)' 'MLYSAYNLIIAGKAPSVIYIHGLFGTIALAFGFIFVINRWSWKTLQNMRIQLALWILTFSGGILIYLTLTGKL' A
#
# COMPACT_ATOMS: atom_id res chain seq x y z
N MET A 1 -3.21 -17.59 9.63
CA MET A 1 -2.95 -16.15 9.88
C MET A 1 -3.89 -15.23 9.08
N LEU A 2 -4.08 -15.45 7.77
CA LEU A 2 -5.00 -14.66 6.93
C LEU A 2 -6.45 -14.59 7.46
N TYR A 3 -6.98 -15.71 7.96
CA TYR A 3 -8.31 -15.80 8.58
C TYR A 3 -8.44 -14.93 9.86
N SER A 4 -7.35 -14.80 10.63
CA SER A 4 -7.32 -13.97 11.85
C SER A 4 -7.27 -12.47 11.50
N ALA A 5 -6.46 -12.09 10.52
CA ALA A 5 -6.36 -10.72 10.06
C ALA A 5 -7.69 -10.20 9.48
N TYR A 6 -8.39 -11.01 8.69
CA TYR A 6 -9.72 -10.68 8.15
C TYR A 6 -10.74 -10.44 9.28
N ASN A 7 -10.77 -11.30 10.30
CA ASN A 7 -11.66 -11.14 11.45
C ASN A 7 -11.32 -9.91 12.31
N LEU A 8 -10.03 -9.58 12.46
CA LEU A 8 -9.58 -8.35 13.14
C LEU A 8 -10.05 -7.08 12.42
N ILE A 9 -9.99 -7.06 11.09
CA ILE A 9 -10.44 -5.95 10.25
C ILE A 9 -11.95 -5.76 10.37
N ILE A 10 -12.73 -6.85 10.28
CA ILE A 10 -14.19 -6.78 10.38
C ILE A 10 -14.66 -6.45 11.79
N ALA A 11 -13.94 -6.91 12.82
CA ALA A 11 -14.22 -6.56 14.21
C ALA A 11 -13.85 -5.11 14.59
N GLY A 12 -13.33 -4.31 13.64
CA GLY A 12 -12.88 -2.94 13.89
C GLY A 12 -11.67 -2.83 14.82
N LYS A 13 -10.96 -3.95 15.05
CA LYS A 13 -9.78 -4.05 15.93
C LYS A 13 -8.49 -4.14 15.13
N ALA A 14 -8.55 -3.94 13.81
CA ALA A 14 -7.35 -3.90 12.99
C ALA A 14 -6.46 -2.72 13.40
N PRO A 15 -5.14 -2.96 13.54
CA PRO A 15 -4.17 -1.89 13.71
C PRO A 15 -4.34 -0.81 12.63
N SER A 16 -4.24 0.47 13.02
CA SER A 16 -4.40 1.63 12.12
C SER A 16 -3.49 1.56 10.88
N VAL A 17 -2.31 0.94 11.03
CA VAL A 17 -1.35 0.70 9.94
C VAL A 17 -1.96 -0.07 8.76
N ILE A 18 -2.93 -0.96 8.99
CA ILE A 18 -3.60 -1.73 7.93
C ILE A 18 -4.44 -0.80 7.04
N TYR A 19 -5.21 0.12 7.64
CA TYR A 19 -6.03 1.07 6.89
C TYR A 19 -5.17 2.08 6.13
N ILE A 20 -4.12 2.60 6.77
CA ILE A 20 -3.17 3.52 6.14
C ILE A 20 -2.48 2.86 4.95
N HIS A 21 -1.99 1.63 5.12
CA HIS A 21 -1.39 0.86 4.03
C HIS A 21 -2.36 0.61 2.87
N GLY A 22 -3.62 0.24 3.16
CA GLY A 22 -4.64 0.03 2.14
C GLY A 22 -4.93 1.29 1.30
N LEU A 23 -4.98 2.46 1.95
CA LEU A 23 -5.16 3.74 1.27
C LEU A 23 -3.98 4.05 0.33
N PHE A 24 -2.75 3.95 0.84
CA PHE A 24 -1.55 4.20 0.03
C PHE A 24 -1.42 3.21 -1.13
N GLY A 25 -1.74 1.93 -0.90
CA GLY A 25 -1.75 0.92 -1.96
C GLY A 25 -2.78 1.20 -3.04
N THR A 26 -3.99 1.63 -2.66
CA THR A 26 -5.03 2.02 -3.62
C THR A 26 -4.58 3.20 -4.49
N ILE A 27 -3.98 4.23 -3.88
CA ILE A 27 -3.45 5.40 -4.59
C ILE A 27 -2.30 4.97 -5.52
N ALA A 28 -1.37 4.13 -5.03
CA ALA A 28 -0.25 3.62 -5.81
C ALA A 28 -0.72 2.86 -7.05
N LEU A 29 -1.74 2.01 -6.92
CA LEU A 29 -2.33 1.26 -8.03
C LEU A 29 -3.03 2.18 -9.03
N ALA A 30 -3.80 3.17 -8.56
CA ALA A 30 -4.48 4.13 -9.43
C ALA A 30 -3.46 4.92 -10.28
N PHE A 31 -2.40 5.44 -9.66
CA PHE A 31 -1.35 6.15 -10.40
C PHE A 31 -0.56 5.21 -11.32
N GLY A 32 -0.32 3.95 -10.90
CA GLY A 32 0.29 2.94 -11.75
C GLY A 32 -0.53 2.64 -13.00
N PHE A 33 -1.85 2.56 -12.87
CA PHE A 33 -2.77 2.38 -13.99
C PHE A 33 -2.76 3.57 -14.94
N ILE A 34 -2.80 4.79 -14.39
CA ILE A 34 -2.68 6.02 -15.19
C ILE A 34 -1.33 6.05 -15.94
N PHE A 35 -0.25 5.65 -15.28
CA PHE A 35 1.09 5.58 -15.89
C PHE A 35 1.16 4.60 -17.07
N VAL A 36 0.44 3.48 -17.01
CA VAL A 36 0.36 2.49 -18.11
C VAL A 36 -0.52 2.99 -19.25
N ILE A 37 -1.71 3.52 -18.96
CA ILE A 37 -2.66 3.96 -19.99
C ILE A 37 -2.15 5.19 -20.72
N ASN A 38 -1.59 6.15 -19.99
CA ASN A 38 -1.27 7.46 -20.53
C ASN A 38 0.14 7.51 -21.13
N ARG A 39 0.36 6.64 -22.13
CA ARG A 39 1.63 6.10 -22.66
C ARG A 39 2.88 6.96 -22.51
N TRP A 40 2.84 8.29 -22.63
CA TRP A 40 3.97 9.21 -22.34
C TRP A 40 3.64 10.52 -21.60
N SER A 41 2.42 11.07 -21.65
CA SER A 41 2.18 12.42 -21.10
C SER A 41 2.31 12.48 -19.57
N TRP A 42 2.08 11.35 -18.89
CA TRP A 42 2.22 11.23 -17.44
C TRP A 42 3.59 10.73 -16.99
N LYS A 43 4.48 10.38 -17.93
CA LYS A 43 5.81 9.82 -17.64
C LYS A 43 6.85 10.92 -17.38
N THR A 44 6.48 11.93 -16.60
CA THR A 44 7.42 12.96 -16.14
C THR A 44 8.29 12.41 -15.02
N LEU A 45 9.51 12.96 -14.86
CA LEU A 45 10.42 12.57 -13.78
C LEU A 45 9.77 12.75 -12.39
N GLN A 46 8.98 13.80 -12.23
CA GLN A 46 8.24 14.07 -10.99
C GLN A 46 7.21 12.98 -10.70
N ASN A 47 6.39 12.61 -11.68
CA ASN A 47 5.37 11.58 -11.51
C ASN A 47 5.99 10.20 -11.26
N MET A 48 7.10 9.89 -11.93
CA MET A 48 7.86 8.65 -11.67
C MET A 48 8.39 8.60 -10.24
N ARG A 49 8.91 9.72 -9.72
CA ARG A 49 9.37 9.81 -8.32
C ARG A 49 8.23 9.64 -7.33
N ILE A 50 7.07 10.26 -7.59
CA ILE A 50 5.86 10.09 -6.76
C ILE A 50 5.40 8.64 -6.77
N GLN A 51 5.33 8.01 -7.95
CA GLN A 51 4.96 6.61 -8.09
C GLN A 51 5.93 5.70 -7.33
N LEU A 52 7.24 5.93 -7.46
CA LEU A 52 8.27 5.18 -6.75
C LEU A 52 8.14 5.35 -5.23
N ALA A 53 7.95 6.57 -4.74
CA ALA A 53 7.77 6.85 -3.32
C ALA A 53 6.53 6.14 -2.77
N LEU A 54 5.41 6.18 -3.50
CA LEU A 54 4.18 5.46 -3.15
C LEU A 54 4.43 3.95 -3.10
N TRP A 55 5.16 3.38 -4.06
CA TRP A 55 5.52 1.96 -4.05
C TRP A 55 6.40 1.58 -2.85
N ILE A 56 7.44 2.37 -2.55
CA ILE A 56 8.33 2.11 -1.40
C ILE A 56 7.55 2.19 -0.09
N LEU A 57 6.69 3.18 0.05
CA LEU A 57 5.89 3.39 1.26
C LEU A 57 4.88 2.24 1.45
N THR A 58 4.21 1.84 0.37
CA THR A 58 3.27 0.72 0.41
C THR A 58 4.01 -0.58 0.72
N PHE A 59 5.13 -0.87 0.05
CA PHE A 59 5.94 -2.07 0.28
C PHE A 59 6.44 -2.16 1.73
N SER A 60 7.01 -1.07 2.25
CA SER A 60 7.48 -0.98 3.64
C SER A 60 6.32 -1.15 4.63
N GLY A 61 5.16 -0.55 4.35
CA GLY A 61 3.95 -0.74 5.14
C GLY A 61 3.49 -2.21 5.16
N GLY A 62 3.63 -2.92 4.04
CA GLY A 62 3.32 -4.36 3.96
C GLY A 62 4.27 -5.20 4.82
N ILE A 63 5.57 -4.86 4.83
CA ILE A 63 6.55 -5.49 5.72
C ILE A 63 6.17 -5.23 7.19
N LEU A 64 5.85 -3.99 7.55
CA LEU A 64 5.44 -3.63 8.91
C LEU A 64 4.20 -4.43 9.35
N ILE A 65 3.17 -4.51 8.51
CA ILE A 65 1.98 -5.31 8.79
C ILE A 65 2.35 -6.78 8.99
N TYR A 66 3.19 -7.34 8.14
CA TYR A 66 3.64 -8.72 8.28
C TYR A 66 4.38 -8.96 9.60
N LEU A 67 5.31 -8.09 9.96
CA LEU A 67 6.06 -8.19 11.22
C LEU A 67 5.13 -8.05 12.44
N THR A 68 4.22 -7.08 12.43
CA THR A 68 3.21 -6.90 13.49
C THR A 68 2.31 -8.12 13.63
N LEU A 69 1.80 -8.67 12.53
CA LEU A 69 0.91 -9.85 12.56
C LEU A 69 1.64 -11.14 12.96
N THR A 70 2.96 -11.21 12.76
CA THR A 70 3.78 -12.36 13.16
C THR A 70 4.43 -12.21 14.53
N GLY A 71 4.16 -11.11 15.24
CA GLY A 71 4.75 -10.84 16.56
C GLY A 71 6.26 -10.65 16.55
N LYS A 72 6.81 -10.23 15.41
CA LYS A 72 8.24 -9.96 15.20
C LYS A 72 8.59 -8.47 15.30
N LEU A 73 7.63 -7.67 15.74
CA LEU A 73 7.73 -6.23 15.96
C LEU A 73 7.42 -5.92 17.42
#